data_AF-A0A937NAY3-F1
#
_entry.id   AF-A0A937NAY3-F1
#
_cell.length_a   1.000
_cell.length_b   1.000
_cell.length_c   1.000
_cell.angle_alpha   90.00
_cell.angle_beta   90.00
_cell.angle_gamma   90.00
#
_symmetry.space_group_name_H-M   'P 1'
#
loop_
_entity.id
_entity.type
_entity.pdbx_description
1 polymer ?
#
loop_
_entity_poly.entity_id
_entity_poly.type
_entity_poly.pdbx_seq_one_letter_code
_entity_poly.pdbx_strand_id
1 'polypeptide(L)' 'MTKSAELRDMSDEQLALTLKETCEHLFRLRIQSQTERLDAPSELRRNRRLIARIKTIERERELKTANADEKK' A
#
# COMPACT_ATOMS: atom_id res chain seq x y z
N MET A 1 9.50 -7.45 -6.09
CA MET A 1 8.04 -7.23 -6.15
C MET A 1 7.43 -7.98 -4.98
N THR A 2 6.81 -7.29 -4.02
CA THR A 2 5.99 -7.97 -3.00
C THR A 2 4.78 -8.58 -3.71
N LYS A 3 4.59 -9.88 -3.53
CA LYS A 3 3.48 -10.60 -4.17
C LYS A 3 2.20 -10.19 -3.47
N SER A 4 1.14 -9.96 -4.23
CA SER A 4 -0.18 -9.61 -3.70
C SER A 4 -0.73 -10.65 -2.71
N ALA A 5 -0.18 -11.87 -2.72
CA ALA A 5 -0.46 -12.91 -1.74
C ALA A 5 0.03 -12.54 -0.33
N GLU A 6 1.27 -12.05 -0.20
CA GLU A 6 1.85 -11.67 1.11
C GLU A 6 1.06 -10.55 1.78
N LEU A 7 0.53 -9.61 1.00
CA LEU A 7 -0.33 -8.53 1.52
C LEU A 7 -1.71 -9.03 1.97
N ARG A 8 -2.20 -10.14 1.41
CA ARG A 8 -3.50 -10.70 1.82
C ARG A 8 -3.39 -11.51 3.10
N ASP A 9 -2.22 -12.10 3.36
CA ASP A 9 -1.93 -12.89 4.56
C ASP A 9 -1.67 -11.99 5.80
N MET A 10 -1.39 -10.69 5.61
CA MET A 10 -1.22 -9.72 6.69
C MET A 10 -2.54 -9.34 7.38
N SER A 11 -2.47 -9.05 8.68
CA SER A 11 -3.61 -8.52 9.44
C SER A 11 -3.95 -7.08 9.01
N ASP A 12 -5.17 -6.61 9.31
CA ASP A 12 -5.59 -5.23 9.01
C ASP A 12 -4.66 -4.18 9.65
N GLU A 13 -4.21 -4.44 10.89
CA GLU A 13 -3.28 -3.57 11.60
C GLU A 13 -1.89 -3.53 10.94
N GLN A 14 -1.39 -4.69 10.49
CA GLN A 14 -0.13 -4.78 9.77
C GLN A 14 -0.20 -4.07 8.42
N LEU A 15 -1.33 -4.17 7.72
CA LEU A 15 -1.57 -3.46 6.46
C LEU A 15 -1.57 -1.94 6.68
N ALA A 16 -2.25 -1.45 7.72
CA ALA A 16 -2.28 -0.04 8.06
C ALA A 16 -0.89 0.51 8.45
N LEU A 17 -0.11 -0.28 9.20
CA LEU A 17 1.28 0.07 9.55
C LEU A 17 2.16 0.15 8.31
N THR A 18 2.12 -0.90 7.47
CA THR A 18 2.88 -0.97 6.21
C THR A 18 2.51 0.19 5.28
N LEU A 19 1.24 0.58 5.24
CA LEU A 19 0.76 1.73 4.46
C LEU A 19 1.38 3.04 4.95
N LYS A 20 1.42 3.27 6.28
CA LYS A 20 2.06 4.46 6.86
C LYS A 20 3.54 4.52 6.51
N GLU A 21 4.27 3.44 6.74
CA GLU A 21 5.71 3.37 6.45
C GLU A 21 6.00 3.60 4.96
N THR A 22 5.22 2.97 4.08
CA THR A 22 5.36 3.13 2.62
C THR A 22 5.06 4.58 2.18
N CYS A 23 4.11 5.24 2.84
CA CYS A 23 3.75 6.63 2.55
C CYS A 23 4.88 7.60 2.96
N GLU A 24 5.45 7.41 4.16
CA GLU A 24 6.61 8.18 4.61
C GLU A 24 7.83 7.95 3.72
N HIS A 25 8.08 6.71 3.32
CA HIS A 25 9.19 6.39 2.42
C HIS A 25 9.01 7.08 1.06
N LEU A 26 7.78 7.08 0.53
CA LEU A 26 7.46 7.79 -0.71
C LEU A 26 7.61 9.32 -0.58
N PHE A 27 7.30 9.88 0.58
CA PHE A 27 7.52 11.30 0.87
C PHE A 27 9.01 11.65 0.88
N ARG A 28 9.84 10.84 1.57
CA ARG A 28 11.30 10.99 1.57
C ARG A 28 11.88 10.89 0.16
N LEU A 29 11.45 9.89 -0.62
CA LEU A 29 11.88 9.72 -2.01
C LEU A 29 11.49 10.89 -2.91
N ARG A 30 10.32 11.52 -2.69
CA ARG A 30 9.93 12.73 -3.42
C ARG A 30 10.82 13.91 -3.09
N ILE A 31 11.15 14.12 -1.82
CA ILE A 31 12.05 15.20 -1.42
C ILE A 31 13.44 14.97 -2.04
N GLN A 32 13.98 13.76 -1.90
CA GLN A 32 15.26 13.39 -2.51
C GLN A 32 15.26 13.57 -4.03
N SER A 33 14.16 13.25 -4.71
CA SER A 33 14.01 13.44 -6.17
C SER A 33 14.11 14.89 -6.64
N GLN A 34 13.84 15.84 -5.76
CA GLN A 34 13.89 17.26 -6.08
C GLN A 34 15.27 17.87 -5.82
N THR A 35 15.99 17.37 -4.83
CA THR A 35 17.35 17.84 -4.49
C THR A 35 18.44 17.17 -5.34
N GLU A 36 18.28 15.90 -5.70
CA GLU A 36 19.27 15.13 -6.46
C GLU A 36 18.61 14.22 -7.51
N ARG A 37 19.40 13.79 -8.49
CA ARG A 37 18.94 12.80 -9.48
C ARG A 37 18.77 11.47 -8.76
N LEU A 38 17.53 11.03 -8.56
CA LEU A 38 17.22 9.72 -7.97
C LEU A 38 17.94 8.60 -8.76
N ASP A 39 18.74 7.80 -8.05
CA ASP A 39 19.37 6.61 -8.62
C ASP A 39 18.34 5.54 -9.02
N ALA A 40 17.20 5.50 -8.33
CA ALA A 40 16.17 4.48 -8.50
C ALA A 40 14.75 5.05 -8.69
N PRO A 41 14.43 5.70 -9.83
CA PRO A 41 13.08 6.20 -10.11
C PRO A 41 12.01 5.09 -10.16
N SER A 42 12.43 3.84 -10.38
CA SER A 42 11.59 2.65 -10.30
C SER A 42 11.00 2.40 -8.91
N GLU A 43 11.71 2.77 -7.84
CA GLU A 43 11.23 2.59 -6.47
C GLU A 43 10.05 3.53 -6.16
N LEU A 44 10.03 4.73 -6.74
CA LEU A 44 8.90 5.65 -6.61
C LEU A 44 7.62 5.05 -7.23
N ARG A 45 7.75 4.41 -8.41
CA ARG A 45 6.64 3.67 -9.04
C ARG A 45 6.23 2.44 -8.22
N ARG A 46 7.19 1.73 -7.62
CA ARG A 46 6.93 0.55 -6.78
C ARG A 46 6.15 0.90 -5.53
N ASN A 47 6.58 1.92 -4.78
CA ASN A 47 5.90 2.38 -3.57
C ASN A 47 4.48 2.88 -3.87
N ARG A 48 4.26 3.60 -4.98
CA ARG A 48 2.89 3.98 -5.43
C ARG A 48 1.99 2.78 -5.66
N ARG A 49 2.49 1.74 -6.34
CA ARG A 49 1.74 0.51 -6.59
C ARG A 49 1.47 -0.27 -5.30
N LEU A 50 2.41 -0.27 -4.36
CA LEU A 50 2.25 -0.92 -3.07
C LEU A 50 1.11 -0.29 -2.27
N ILE A 51 1.10 1.05 -2.16
CA ILE A 51 0.01 1.79 -1.49
C ILE A 51 -1.35 1.48 -2.14
N ALA A 52 -1.41 1.50 -3.47
CA ALA A 52 -2.65 1.19 -4.18
C ALA A 52 -3.17 -0.22 -3.85
N ARG A 53 -2.27 -1.22 -3.85
CA ARG A 53 -2.64 -2.61 -3.53
C ARG A 53 -3.16 -2.76 -2.10
N ILE A 54 -2.51 -2.14 -1.11
CA ILE A 54 -2.95 -2.20 0.28
C ILE A 54 -4.36 -1.62 0.41
N LYS A 55 -4.59 -0.42 -0.15
CA LYS A 55 -5.92 0.22 -0.14
C LYS A 55 -6.99 -0.59 -0.85
N THR A 56 -6.64 -1.28 -1.94
CA THR A 56 -7.59 -2.19 -2.62
C THR A 56 -7.98 -3.35 -1.72
N ILE A 57 -7.02 -3.97 -1.02
CA ILE A 57 -7.31 -5.09 -0.10
C ILE A 57 -8.16 -4.64 1.08
N GLU A 58 -7.86 -3.50 1.69
CA GLU A 58 -8.68 -2.90 2.74
C GLU A 58 -10.13 -2.72 2.25
N ARG A 59 -10.30 -2.15 1.05
CA ARG A 59 -11.63 -1.96 0.46
C ARG A 59 -12.34 -3.27 0.13
N GLU A 60 -11.62 -4.28 -0.35
CA GLU A 60 -12.17 -5.61 -0.60
C GLU A 60 -12.67 -6.26 0.70
N ARG A 61 -11.97 -6.07 1.83
CA ARG A 61 -12.38 -6.57 3.14
C ARG A 61 -13.65 -5.85 3.63
N GLU A 62 -13.70 -4.52 3.53
CA GLU A 62 -14.90 -3.73 3.87
C GLU A 62 -16.13 -4.12 3.03
N LEU A 63 -15.95 -4.32 1.73
CA LEU A 63 -17.05 -4.72 0.85
C LEU A 63 -17.53 -6.14 1.19
N LYS A 64 -16.65 -7.05 1.60
CA LYS A 64 -17.06 -8.40 2.04
C LYS A 64 -17.89 -8.37 3.31
N THR A 65 -17.54 -7.52 4.29
CA THR A 65 -18.34 -7.39 5.52
C THR A 65 -19.70 -6.76 5.21
N ALA A 66 -19.74 -5.68 4.41
CA ALA A 66 -21.00 -5.03 4.03
C ALA A 66 -21.96 -5.96 3.26
N ASN A 67 -21.45 -6.75 2.31
CA ASN A 67 -22.28 -7.72 1.57
C ASN A 67 -22.75 -8.91 2.43
N ALA A 68 -22.07 -9.21 3.54
CA ALA A 68 -22.49 -10.25 4.47
C ALA A 68 -23.64 -9.78 5.37
N ASP A 69 -23.67 -8.48 5.72
CA ASP A 69 -24.75 -7.88 6.50
C ASP A 69 -26.05 -7.73 5.69
N GLU A 70 -25.99 -7.47 4.37
CA GLU A 70 -27.18 -7.38 3.51
C GLU A 70 -27.87 -8.74 3.23
N LYS A 71 -27.19 -9.86 3.45
CA LYS A 71 -27.73 -11.21 3.21
C LYS A 71 -28.37 -11.86 4.44
N LYS A 72 -28.47 -11.14 5.56
CA LYS A 72 -29.02 -11.60 6.82
C LYS A 72 -30.36 -10.92 7.11
#